data_AF-A0A6V7IRJ6-F1
#
_entry.id   AF-A0A6V7IRJ6-F1
#
_cell.length_a   1.000
_cell.length_b   1.000
_cell.length_c   1.000
_cell.angle_alpha   90.00
_cell.angle_beta   90.00
_cell.angle_gamma   90.00
#
_symmetry.space_group_name_H-M   'P 1'
#
loop_
_entity.id
_entity.type
_entity.pdbx_description
1 polymer ?
#
loop_
_entity_poly.entity_id
_entity_poly.type
_entity_poly.pdbx_seq_one_letter_code
_entity_poly.pdbx_strand_id
1 'polypeptide(L)'
;SRKKKKLRSAEDSAEIPRGLVRNMETSTLSGFLRKAQRKLIDSPWHILQVVETHEPGHFRLWALVDQELHQIRLIVPRIFYVNTRKERPDPGPADLWKKCQKILPRSRPVFNLYQYTVPEDLYQKHSQNLMESVSHPENEGIYETQMPLLFRVLLNLGCICSVDTRSTKSESDTFYLHQLQLITTTESYLRNQNLKHIFLYHHWSANKQRAMWGLFLGPSKRAHIFVLDK
;
A
#
# COMPACT_ATOMS: atom_id res chain seq x y z
N SER A 1 85.94 16.15 -12.55
CA SER A 1 84.97 15.31 -13.28
C SER A 1 84.05 14.61 -12.29
N ARG A 2 82.77 14.47 -12.65
CA ARG A 2 81.64 13.82 -11.91
C ARG A 2 80.98 14.57 -10.73
N LYS A 3 79.90 15.28 -11.11
CA LYS A 3 78.73 15.67 -10.31
C LYS A 3 78.05 14.44 -9.67
N LYS A 4 77.57 14.58 -8.42
CA LYS A 4 76.34 13.91 -7.95
C LYS A 4 75.54 14.87 -7.06
N LYS A 5 74.32 15.16 -7.53
CA LYS A 5 73.28 15.99 -6.95
C LYS A 5 72.74 15.37 -5.65
N LYS A 6 72.61 16.19 -4.60
CA LYS A 6 71.69 16.01 -3.47
C LYS A 6 70.53 16.98 -3.70
N LEU A 7 69.29 16.49 -3.85
CA LEU A 7 68.09 17.33 -3.77
C LEU A 7 67.48 17.13 -2.39
N ARG A 8 67.29 18.25 -1.68
CA ARG A 8 66.57 18.38 -0.42
C ARG A 8 65.10 18.74 -0.73
N SER A 9 64.23 18.26 0.13
CA SER A 9 62.80 18.54 0.24
C SER A 9 62.50 20.04 0.40
N ALA A 10 61.50 20.51 -0.34
CA ALA A 10 60.78 21.75 -0.04
C ALA A 10 59.28 21.42 -0.06
N GLU A 11 58.64 21.64 1.08
CA GLU A 11 57.19 21.62 1.27
C GLU A 11 56.59 22.79 0.50
N ASP A 12 55.56 22.53 -0.30
CA ASP A 12 54.70 23.58 -0.84
C ASP A 12 53.24 23.16 -0.63
N SER A 13 52.59 23.88 0.27
CA SER A 13 51.22 23.67 0.72
C SER A 13 50.26 24.25 -0.31
N ALA A 14 49.86 23.44 -1.30
CA ALA A 14 48.80 23.82 -2.23
C ALA A 14 47.42 23.45 -1.65
N GLU A 15 46.68 24.49 -1.26
CA GLU A 15 45.27 24.41 -0.89
C GLU A 15 44.42 23.82 -2.03
N ILE A 16 43.78 22.69 -1.76
CA ILE A 16 42.79 22.07 -2.65
C ILE A 16 41.46 22.83 -2.46
N PRO A 17 40.86 23.41 -3.51
CA PRO A 17 39.52 23.99 -3.38
C PRO A 17 38.55 22.87 -3.04
N ARG A 18 37.84 22.99 -1.91
CA ARG A 18 36.73 22.11 -1.53
C ARG A 18 35.70 22.14 -2.65
N GLY A 19 35.75 21.16 -3.53
CA GLY A 19 34.71 20.91 -4.53
C GLY A 19 33.39 20.77 -3.80
N LEU A 20 32.41 21.58 -4.21
CA LEU A 20 31.01 21.32 -3.93
C LEU A 20 30.74 19.86 -4.34
N VAL A 21 30.47 18.99 -3.38
CA VAL A 21 29.88 17.67 -3.65
C VAL A 21 28.46 17.96 -4.16
N ARG A 22 28.37 18.25 -5.45
CA ARG A 22 27.11 18.36 -6.16
C ARG A 22 26.60 16.93 -6.24
N ASN A 23 25.56 16.58 -5.47
CA ASN A 23 24.88 15.29 -5.55
C ASN A 23 24.43 15.03 -7.00
N MET A 24 25.30 14.40 -7.81
CA MET A 24 25.01 14.05 -9.21
C MET A 24 23.92 12.99 -9.34
N GLU A 25 23.56 12.32 -8.24
CA GLU A 25 22.43 11.39 -8.17
C GLU A 25 21.07 12.05 -8.48
N THR A 26 20.99 13.37 -8.59
CA THR A 26 19.74 14.11 -8.82
C THR A 26 19.44 14.39 -10.31
N SER A 27 20.37 14.09 -11.23
CA SER A 27 20.21 14.44 -12.66
C SER A 27 19.75 13.29 -13.56
N THR A 28 19.67 12.06 -13.04
CA THR A 28 19.27 10.88 -13.78
C THR A 28 17.83 10.50 -13.49
N LEU A 29 17.13 9.90 -14.47
CA LEU A 29 15.77 9.36 -14.32
C LEU A 29 15.66 8.40 -13.11
N SER A 30 16.72 7.63 -12.84
CA SER A 30 16.83 6.76 -11.67
C SER A 30 16.82 7.51 -10.34
N GLY A 31 17.43 8.70 -10.28
CA GLY A 31 17.41 9.57 -9.10
C GLY A 31 16.02 10.11 -8.78
N PHE A 32 15.27 10.50 -9.82
CA PHE A 32 13.88 10.94 -9.67
C PHE A 32 12.98 9.81 -9.16
N LEU A 33 13.09 8.61 -9.73
CA LEU A 33 12.32 7.44 -9.29
C LEU A 33 12.64 7.08 -7.85
N ARG A 34 13.92 7.03 -7.48
CA ARG A 34 14.34 6.73 -6.11
C ARG A 34 13.86 7.77 -5.10
N LYS A 35 13.83 9.06 -5.48
CA LYS A 35 13.29 10.13 -4.63
C LYS A 35 11.78 10.00 -4.44
N ALA A 36 11.04 9.73 -5.51
CA ALA A 36 9.59 9.51 -5.45
C ALA A 36 9.24 8.29 -4.59
N GLN A 37 9.97 7.19 -4.75
CA GLN A 37 9.83 5.99 -3.93
C GLN A 37 10.16 6.24 -2.46
N ARG A 38 11.19 7.03 -2.19
CA ARG A 38 11.55 7.37 -0.82
C ARG A 38 10.46 8.19 -0.12
N LYS A 39 9.87 9.17 -0.80
CA LYS A 39 8.68 9.87 -0.28
C LYS A 39 7.53 8.90 -0.01
N LEU A 40 7.29 7.96 -0.91
CA LEU A 40 6.25 6.94 -0.74
C LEU A 40 6.48 6.08 0.52
N ILE A 41 7.72 5.80 0.89
CA ILE A 41 8.03 5.00 2.09
C ILE A 41 8.02 5.85 3.36
N ASP A 42 8.58 7.07 3.30
CA ASP A 42 8.86 7.89 4.49
C ASP A 42 7.63 8.72 4.94
N SER A 43 6.67 8.99 4.04
CA SER A 43 5.54 9.90 4.29
C SER A 43 4.22 9.16 4.55
N PRO A 44 3.30 9.74 5.36
CA PRO A 44 1.98 9.17 5.58
C PRO A 44 1.10 9.27 4.34
N TRP A 45 0.25 8.27 4.14
CA TRP A 45 -0.64 8.14 2.99
C TRP A 45 -2.06 8.45 3.41
N HIS A 46 -2.69 9.44 2.77
CA HIS A 46 -4.12 9.68 2.91
C HIS A 46 -4.87 8.91 1.83
N ILE A 47 -5.53 7.82 2.22
CA ILE A 47 -6.20 6.90 1.28
C ILE A 47 -7.48 7.54 0.77
N LEU A 48 -7.58 7.82 -0.53
CA LEU A 48 -8.77 8.40 -1.17
C LEU A 48 -9.73 7.31 -1.65
N GLN A 49 -9.19 6.24 -2.23
CA GLN A 49 -10.00 5.16 -2.79
C GLN A 49 -9.22 3.84 -2.81
N VAL A 50 -9.94 2.75 -2.55
CA VAL A 50 -9.47 1.38 -2.75
C VAL A 50 -10.41 0.72 -3.75
N VAL A 51 -9.88 0.16 -4.83
CA VAL A 51 -10.68 -0.47 -5.89
C VAL A 51 -10.13 -1.87 -6.18
N GLU A 52 -11.02 -2.86 -6.21
CA GLU A 52 -10.68 -4.22 -6.64
C GLU A 52 -10.25 -4.22 -8.11
N THR A 53 -9.21 -4.99 -8.43
CA THR A 53 -8.82 -5.22 -9.84
C THR A 53 -9.46 -6.51 -10.35
N HIS A 54 -9.19 -6.86 -11.61
CA HIS A 54 -9.59 -8.16 -12.17
C HIS A 54 -8.78 -9.33 -11.60
N GLU A 55 -7.66 -9.05 -10.93
CA GLU A 55 -6.80 -10.07 -10.32
C GLU A 55 -7.22 -10.29 -8.86
N PRO A 56 -7.60 -11.52 -8.45
CA PRO A 56 -8.04 -11.80 -7.08
C PRO A 56 -6.99 -11.43 -6.04
N GLY A 57 -7.39 -10.65 -5.03
CA GLY A 57 -6.50 -10.19 -3.97
C GLY A 57 -5.65 -8.97 -4.34
N HIS A 58 -5.77 -8.45 -5.56
CA HIS A 58 -5.09 -7.23 -5.97
C HIS A 58 -6.05 -6.03 -5.95
N PHE A 59 -5.57 -4.92 -5.41
CA PHE A 59 -6.31 -3.68 -5.28
C PHE A 59 -5.49 -2.53 -5.85
N ARG A 60 -6.19 -1.60 -6.51
CA ARG A 60 -5.66 -0.28 -6.84
C ARG A 60 -5.99 0.68 -5.70
N LEU A 61 -4.95 1.14 -5.02
CA LEU A 61 -5.03 2.11 -3.93
C LEU A 61 -4.66 3.49 -4.47
N TRP A 62 -5.59 4.44 -4.40
CA TRP A 62 -5.32 5.85 -4.68
C TRP A 62 -5.07 6.56 -3.36
N ALA A 63 -3.86 7.06 -3.17
CA ALA A 63 -3.47 7.75 -1.95
C ALA A 63 -2.77 9.07 -2.24
N LEU A 64 -3.03 10.07 -1.40
CA LEU A 64 -2.29 11.32 -1.40
C LEU A 64 -1.08 11.18 -0.47
N VAL A 65 0.11 11.42 -1.01
CA VAL A 65 1.39 11.35 -0.29
C VAL A 65 2.15 12.64 -0.60
N ASP A 66 2.47 13.43 0.43
CA ASP A 66 3.09 14.76 0.27
C ASP A 66 2.43 15.65 -0.80
N GLN A 67 1.09 15.71 -0.81
CA GLN A 67 0.27 16.47 -1.77
C GLN A 67 0.31 15.95 -3.23
N GLU A 68 0.97 14.82 -3.49
CA GLU A 68 1.00 14.15 -4.79
C GLU A 68 0.07 12.92 -4.76
N LEU A 69 -0.68 12.71 -5.85
CA LEU A 69 -1.57 11.56 -5.97
C LEU A 69 -0.78 10.36 -6.51
N HIS A 70 -0.76 9.27 -5.75
CA HIS A 70 -0.11 8.03 -6.13
C HIS A 70 -1.13 6.92 -6.40
N GLN A 71 -0.88 6.17 -7.47
CA GLN A 71 -1.55 4.90 -7.75
C GLN A 71 -0.67 3.76 -7.26
N ILE A 72 -1.12 3.05 -6.24
CA ILE A 72 -0.35 2.01 -5.56
C ILE A 72 -1.04 0.66 -5.80
N ARG A 73 -0.24 -0.39 -6.05
CA ARG A 73 -0.76 -1.76 -6.17
C ARG A 73 -0.69 -2.44 -4.80
N LEU A 74 -1.85 -2.71 -4.22
CA LEU A 74 -1.97 -3.35 -2.92
C LEU A 74 -2.33 -4.83 -3.09
N ILE A 75 -1.54 -5.72 -2.48
CA ILE A 75 -1.79 -7.17 -2.46
C ILE A 75 -2.35 -7.57 -1.09
N VAL A 76 -3.53 -8.16 -1.10
CA VAL A 76 -4.31 -8.52 0.07
C VAL A 76 -4.53 -10.04 0.10
N PRO A 77 -3.93 -10.76 1.06
CA PRO A 77 -4.16 -12.19 1.20
C PRO A 77 -5.51 -12.49 1.88
N ARG A 78 -6.03 -13.70 1.66
CA ARG A 78 -7.07 -14.29 2.49
C ARG A 78 -6.47 -14.67 3.84
N ILE A 79 -6.97 -14.04 4.89
CA ILE A 79 -6.67 -14.39 6.28
C ILE A 79 -7.91 -15.06 6.87
N PHE A 80 -7.72 -16.18 7.54
CA PHE A 80 -8.76 -16.87 8.30
C PHE A 80 -8.12 -17.64 9.46
N TYR A 81 -8.95 -18.06 10.40
CA TYR A 81 -8.48 -18.69 11.62
C TYR A 81 -9.10 -20.07 11.78
N VAL A 82 -8.29 -21.04 12.20
CA VAL A 82 -8.73 -22.42 12.47
C VAL A 82 -8.41 -22.73 13.93
N ASN A 83 -9.46 -23.01 14.71
CA ASN A 83 -9.35 -23.48 16.08
C ASN A 83 -9.38 -25.01 16.09
N THR A 84 -8.35 -25.64 16.61
CA THR A 84 -8.19 -27.11 16.58
C THR A 84 -8.02 -27.66 17.98
N ARG A 85 -8.59 -28.83 18.24
CA ARG A 85 -8.52 -29.51 19.55
C ARG A 85 -7.11 -30.05 19.80
N LYS A 86 -6.48 -30.58 18.76
CA LYS A 86 -5.12 -31.11 18.80
C LYS A 86 -4.11 -30.08 18.33
N GLU A 87 -3.00 -29.98 19.06
CA GLU A 87 -1.87 -29.16 18.64
C GLU A 87 -1.23 -29.71 17.35
N ARG A 88 -0.95 -28.80 16.43
CA ARG A 88 -0.17 -29.06 15.22
C ARG A 88 1.32 -28.84 15.50
N PRO A 89 2.22 -29.61 14.85
CA PRO A 89 3.66 -29.40 14.94
C PRO A 89 4.03 -28.01 14.43
N ASP A 90 5.17 -27.45 14.86
CA ASP A 90 5.57 -26.11 14.43
C ASP A 90 5.58 -25.97 12.89
N PRO A 91 5.05 -24.85 12.37
CA PRO A 91 4.96 -24.64 10.93
C PRO A 91 6.36 -24.55 10.32
N GLY A 92 6.55 -25.23 9.19
CA GLY A 92 7.76 -25.10 8.38
C GLY A 92 7.80 -23.77 7.62
N PRO A 93 8.92 -23.45 6.95
CA PRO A 93 9.07 -22.20 6.19
C PRO A 93 8.05 -22.03 5.04
N ALA A 94 7.52 -23.13 4.52
CA ALA A 94 6.54 -23.15 3.44
C ALA A 94 5.08 -23.15 3.92
N ASP A 95 4.85 -23.31 5.22
CA ASP A 95 3.51 -23.34 5.78
C ASP A 95 2.91 -21.93 5.78
N LEU A 96 1.68 -21.82 5.27
CA LEU A 96 0.94 -20.55 5.20
C LEU A 96 0.21 -20.20 6.49
N TRP A 97 0.56 -20.85 7.61
CA TRP A 97 -0.14 -20.70 8.86
C TRP A 97 0.81 -20.51 10.05
N LYS A 98 0.33 -19.81 11.08
CA LYS A 98 1.07 -19.56 12.31
C LYS A 98 0.17 -19.68 13.54
N LYS A 99 0.70 -20.19 14.65
CA LYS A 99 -0.01 -20.20 15.93
C LYS A 99 -0.24 -18.75 16.38
N CYS A 100 -1.43 -18.45 16.89
CA CYS A 100 -1.78 -17.09 17.32
C CYS A 100 -2.74 -17.11 18.51
N GLN A 101 -2.87 -15.98 19.17
CA GLN A 101 -3.80 -15.78 20.29
C GLN A 101 -4.78 -14.66 19.90
N LYS A 102 -6.07 -15.01 19.82
CA LYS A 102 -7.19 -14.10 19.52
C LYS A 102 -8.42 -14.52 20.31
N ILE A 103 -9.33 -13.58 20.52
CA ILE A 103 -10.64 -13.84 21.13
C ILE A 103 -11.59 -14.32 20.03
N LEU A 104 -12.22 -15.47 20.24
CA LEU A 104 -13.16 -16.03 19.27
C LEU A 104 -14.56 -15.43 19.43
N PRO A 105 -15.34 -15.32 18.33
CA PRO A 105 -16.72 -14.88 18.39
C PRO A 105 -17.54 -15.68 19.41
N ARG A 106 -18.45 -14.98 20.12
CA ARG A 106 -19.32 -15.55 21.17
C ARG A 106 -18.55 -16.20 22.33
N SER A 107 -17.33 -15.74 22.61
CA SER A 107 -16.49 -16.22 23.71
C SER A 107 -16.27 -17.74 23.69
N ARG A 108 -16.15 -18.32 22.50
CA ARG A 108 -15.83 -19.74 22.35
C ARG A 108 -14.43 -20.04 22.91
N PRO A 109 -14.22 -21.21 23.54
CA PRO A 109 -12.93 -21.58 24.09
C PRO A 109 -11.88 -21.70 22.97
N VAL A 110 -10.74 -21.06 23.19
CA VAL A 110 -9.58 -21.16 22.32
C VAL A 110 -8.77 -22.38 22.72
N PHE A 111 -8.64 -23.36 21.83
CA PHE A 111 -7.79 -24.54 22.04
C PHE A 111 -6.41 -24.26 21.42
N ASN A 112 -6.22 -24.66 20.17
CA ASN A 112 -5.04 -24.34 19.37
C ASN A 112 -5.46 -23.55 18.14
N LEU A 113 -5.27 -22.22 18.20
CA LEU A 113 -5.69 -21.30 17.16
C LEU A 113 -4.55 -20.97 16.20
N TYR A 114 -4.81 -21.17 14.92
CA TYR A 114 -3.87 -20.93 13.84
C TYR A 114 -4.42 -19.91 12.86
N GLN A 115 -3.63 -18.88 12.56
CA GLN A 115 -3.92 -17.90 11.51
C GLN A 115 -3.33 -18.38 10.20
N TYR A 116 -4.16 -18.53 9.17
CA TYR A 116 -3.74 -18.80 7.81
C TYR A 116 -3.64 -17.48 7.04
N THR A 117 -2.61 -17.34 6.21
CA THR A 117 -2.40 -16.18 5.33
C THR A 117 -2.10 -16.71 3.94
N VAL A 118 -3.12 -16.75 3.09
CA VAL A 118 -3.09 -17.44 1.80
C VAL A 118 -3.31 -16.41 0.68
N PRO A 119 -2.55 -16.44 -0.42
CA PRO A 119 -2.88 -15.66 -1.61
C PRO A 119 -4.31 -15.94 -2.07
N GLU A 120 -5.06 -14.90 -2.43
CA GLU A 120 -6.48 -15.03 -2.74
C GLU A 120 -6.74 -15.93 -3.97
N ASP A 121 -5.86 -15.86 -4.96
CA ASP A 121 -5.91 -16.72 -6.15
C ASP A 121 -5.79 -18.21 -5.80
N LEU A 122 -4.90 -18.55 -4.86
CA LEU A 122 -4.72 -19.90 -4.36
C LEU A 122 -5.92 -20.34 -3.54
N TYR A 123 -6.47 -19.44 -2.72
CA TYR A 123 -7.67 -19.70 -1.92
C TYR A 123 -8.88 -20.01 -2.81
N GLN A 124 -9.11 -19.23 -3.87
CA GLN A 124 -10.24 -19.47 -4.79
C GLN A 124 -10.12 -20.83 -5.49
N LYS A 125 -8.92 -21.18 -5.99
CA LYS A 125 -8.65 -22.46 -6.66
C LYS A 125 -8.85 -23.68 -5.76
N HIS A 126 -8.49 -23.58 -4.48
CA HIS A 126 -8.49 -24.73 -3.55
C HIS A 126 -9.54 -24.62 -2.45
N SER A 127 -10.51 -23.70 -2.59
CA SER A 127 -11.49 -23.41 -1.55
C SER A 127 -12.27 -24.64 -1.09
N GLN A 128 -12.62 -25.54 -2.01
CA GLN A 128 -13.33 -26.79 -1.71
C GLN A 128 -12.48 -27.75 -0.88
N ASN A 129 -11.25 -28.06 -1.33
CA ASN A 129 -10.30 -28.90 -0.59
C ASN A 129 -9.99 -28.33 0.81
N LEU A 130 -9.95 -26.99 0.91
CA LEU A 130 -9.75 -26.30 2.17
C LEU A 130 -10.97 -26.48 3.08
N MET A 131 -12.20 -26.36 2.57
CA MET A 131 -13.40 -26.65 3.37
C MET A 131 -13.46 -28.12 3.82
N GLU A 132 -13.04 -29.07 2.98
CA GLU A 132 -12.98 -30.49 3.33
C GLU A 132 -11.95 -30.78 4.43
N SER A 133 -10.70 -30.33 4.26
CA SER A 133 -9.64 -30.51 5.27
C SER A 133 -9.97 -29.84 6.60
N VAL A 134 -10.77 -28.77 6.56
CA VAL A 134 -11.18 -28.06 7.76
C VAL A 134 -12.49 -28.61 8.36
N SER A 135 -13.22 -29.47 7.65
CA SER A 135 -14.36 -30.24 8.18
C SER A 135 -13.93 -31.46 9.02
N HIS A 136 -12.62 -31.67 9.23
CA HIS A 136 -12.14 -32.72 10.11
C HIS A 136 -12.67 -32.56 11.55
N PRO A 137 -13.03 -33.67 12.22
CA PRO A 137 -13.59 -33.65 13.58
C PRO A 137 -12.64 -33.04 14.64
N GLU A 138 -11.35 -33.00 14.35
CA GLU A 138 -10.33 -32.35 15.19
C GLU A 138 -10.43 -30.82 15.19
N ASN A 139 -11.03 -30.23 14.16
CA ASN A 139 -11.21 -28.78 14.09
C ASN A 139 -12.51 -28.42 14.84
N GLU A 140 -12.40 -27.53 15.82
CA GLU A 140 -13.57 -27.02 16.53
C GLU A 140 -14.33 -25.98 15.71
N GLY A 141 -13.59 -25.14 14.96
CA GLY A 141 -14.22 -24.06 14.22
C GLY A 141 -13.27 -23.32 13.28
N ILE A 142 -13.88 -22.70 12.26
CA ILE A 142 -13.23 -21.85 11.26
C ILE A 142 -13.85 -20.47 11.32
N TYR A 143 -13.01 -19.44 11.23
CA TYR A 143 -13.44 -18.07 11.39
C TYR A 143 -12.89 -17.18 10.27
N GLU A 144 -13.69 -16.20 9.88
CA GLU A 144 -13.36 -15.16 8.89
C GLU A 144 -13.09 -15.62 7.45
N THR A 145 -13.41 -16.86 7.08
CA THR A 145 -13.29 -17.33 5.69
C THR A 145 -14.09 -16.49 4.71
N GLN A 146 -15.25 -15.97 5.12
CA GLN A 146 -16.15 -15.16 4.31
C GLN A 146 -15.92 -13.64 4.42
N MET A 147 -14.87 -13.20 5.11
CA MET A 147 -14.59 -11.76 5.24
C MET A 147 -14.17 -11.18 3.88
N PRO A 148 -14.88 -10.15 3.34
CA PRO A 148 -14.47 -9.51 2.10
C PRO A 148 -13.07 -8.88 2.24
N LEU A 149 -12.24 -9.01 1.20
CA LEU A 149 -10.88 -8.49 1.24
C LEU A 149 -10.86 -6.96 1.35
N LEU A 150 -11.76 -6.27 0.63
CA LEU A 150 -11.92 -4.81 0.75
C LEU A 150 -12.21 -4.40 2.20
N PHE A 151 -13.12 -5.10 2.88
CA PHE A 151 -13.45 -4.82 4.27
C PHE A 151 -12.23 -4.99 5.18
N ARG A 152 -11.40 -6.00 4.93
CA ARG A 152 -10.14 -6.20 5.66
C ARG A 152 -9.14 -5.07 5.42
N VAL A 153 -9.05 -4.55 4.19
CA VAL A 153 -8.22 -3.36 3.91
C VAL A 153 -8.70 -2.17 4.74
N LEU A 154 -10.01 -1.92 4.76
CA LEU A 154 -10.60 -0.79 5.49
C LEU A 154 -10.32 -0.90 7.00
N LEU A 155 -10.47 -2.08 7.59
CA LEU A 155 -10.18 -2.29 9.02
C LEU A 155 -8.69 -2.13 9.36
N ASN A 156 -7.80 -2.58 8.48
CA ASN A 156 -6.36 -2.56 8.76
C ASN A 156 -5.71 -1.21 8.49
N LEU A 157 -6.15 -0.48 7.47
CA LEU A 157 -5.51 0.76 7.01
C LEU A 157 -6.29 2.03 7.38
N GLY A 158 -7.60 1.93 7.61
CA GLY A 158 -8.46 3.09 7.85
C GLY A 158 -8.37 4.12 6.72
N CYS A 159 -8.25 5.40 7.09
CA CYS A 159 -8.14 6.51 6.14
C CYS A 159 -6.70 7.04 5.97
N ILE A 160 -5.80 6.77 6.92
CA ILE A 160 -4.39 7.19 6.87
C ILE A 160 -3.51 6.01 7.28
N CYS A 161 -2.52 5.68 6.44
CA CYS A 161 -1.56 4.62 6.73
C CYS A 161 -0.11 5.04 6.41
N SER A 162 0.87 4.28 6.90
CA SER A 162 2.29 4.40 6.51
C SER A 162 2.89 3.03 6.21
N VAL A 163 4.00 3.02 5.49
CA VAL A 163 4.81 1.82 5.29
C VAL A 163 5.55 1.47 6.58
N ASP A 164 5.52 0.20 6.98
CA ASP A 164 6.34 -0.32 8.07
C ASP A 164 7.81 -0.37 7.62
N THR A 165 8.64 0.49 8.23
CA THR A 165 10.07 0.65 7.94
C THR A 165 10.88 -0.64 8.14
N ARG A 166 10.37 -1.62 8.89
CA ARG A 166 11.04 -2.91 9.10
C ARG A 166 10.91 -3.84 7.89
N SER A 167 9.97 -3.56 7.00
CA SER A 167 9.59 -4.44 5.89
C SER A 167 10.16 -4.03 4.53
N THR A 168 11.00 -2.99 4.48
CA THR A 168 11.30 -2.27 3.22
C THR A 168 12.50 -2.82 2.45
N LYS A 169 12.20 -3.65 1.45
CA LYS A 169 12.99 -3.84 0.22
C LYS A 169 12.08 -3.83 -1.01
N SER A 170 11.12 -2.89 -1.10
CA SER A 170 10.30 -2.77 -2.30
C SER A 170 10.86 -1.64 -3.17
N GLU A 171 11.43 -2.01 -4.32
CA GLU A 171 11.85 -1.08 -5.38
C GLU A 171 10.68 -0.75 -6.33
N SER A 172 9.44 -1.02 -5.91
CA SER A 172 8.24 -0.91 -6.77
C SER A 172 7.06 -0.30 -6.01
N ASP A 173 6.08 0.24 -6.74
CA ASP A 173 4.80 0.74 -6.19
C ASP A 173 3.84 -0.39 -5.78
N THR A 174 4.38 -1.57 -5.47
CA THR A 174 3.61 -2.74 -5.01
C THR A 174 3.90 -3.01 -3.54
N PHE A 175 2.82 -3.14 -2.77
CA PHE A 175 2.86 -3.36 -1.32
C PHE A 175 1.92 -4.48 -0.92
N TYR A 176 2.33 -5.28 0.05
CA TYR A 176 1.46 -6.24 0.72
C TYR A 176 0.76 -5.58 1.90
N LEU A 177 -0.46 -6.01 2.21
CA LEU A 177 -1.25 -5.43 3.30
C LEU A 177 -0.51 -5.40 4.65
N HIS A 178 0.33 -6.40 4.95
CA HIS A 178 1.09 -6.46 6.20
C HIS A 178 2.25 -5.46 6.28
N GLN A 179 2.67 -4.87 5.15
CA GLN A 179 3.72 -3.85 5.09
C GLN A 179 3.17 -2.46 5.38
N LEU A 180 1.85 -2.31 5.50
CA LEU A 180 1.18 -1.04 5.76
C LEU A 180 0.55 -1.08 7.15
N GLN A 181 0.61 0.06 7.84
CA GLN A 181 0.07 0.21 9.20
C GLN A 181 -0.81 1.45 9.28
N LEU A 182 -1.96 1.32 9.94
CA LEU A 182 -2.84 2.45 10.28
C LEU A 182 -2.08 3.48 11.11
N ILE A 183 -2.26 4.76 10.75
CA ILE A 183 -1.85 5.88 11.59
C ILE A 183 -3.11 6.46 12.23
N THR A 184 -3.20 6.39 13.56
CA THR A 184 -4.24 7.08 14.30
C THR A 184 -3.86 8.55 14.45
N THR A 185 -4.70 9.45 13.95
CA THR A 185 -4.54 10.90 14.13
C THR A 185 -5.77 11.48 14.82
N THR A 186 -5.58 12.56 15.57
CA THR A 186 -6.65 13.39 16.13
C THR A 186 -7.16 14.44 15.12
N GLU A 187 -6.42 14.67 14.04
CA GLU A 187 -6.80 15.64 13.02
C GLU A 187 -7.93 15.11 12.12
N SER A 188 -8.76 16.03 11.63
CA SER A 188 -9.78 15.68 10.64
C SER A 188 -9.13 15.25 9.33
N TYR A 189 -9.60 14.13 8.78
CA TYR A 189 -9.14 13.58 7.52
C TYR A 189 -9.17 14.62 6.39
N LEU A 190 -8.07 14.70 5.63
CA LEU A 190 -7.80 15.62 4.50
C LEU A 190 -7.79 17.13 4.81
N ARG A 191 -7.92 17.56 6.07
CA ARG A 191 -8.04 18.99 6.41
C ARG A 191 -6.88 19.86 5.91
N ASN A 192 -5.66 19.36 6.01
CA ASN A 192 -4.44 20.08 5.64
C ASN A 192 -3.94 19.75 4.22
N GLN A 193 -4.76 19.06 3.43
CA GLN A 193 -4.38 18.58 2.10
C GLN A 193 -4.95 19.49 1.00
N ASN A 194 -4.10 19.90 0.06
CA ASN A 194 -4.49 20.77 -1.04
C ASN A 194 -4.98 19.96 -2.25
N LEU A 195 -6.23 19.48 -2.17
CA LEU A 195 -6.84 18.71 -3.25
C LEU A 195 -7.37 19.62 -4.36
N LYS A 196 -6.99 19.29 -5.59
CA LYS A 196 -7.52 19.93 -6.80
C LYS A 196 -8.76 19.17 -7.24
N HIS A 197 -9.90 19.87 -7.30
CA HIS A 197 -11.17 19.25 -7.67
C HIS A 197 -11.56 19.61 -9.12
N ILE A 198 -12.09 18.61 -9.83
CA ILE A 198 -12.83 18.77 -11.07
C ILE A 198 -14.25 18.33 -10.78
N PHE A 199 -15.23 19.19 -11.05
CA PHE A 199 -16.63 18.88 -10.81
C PHE A 199 -17.35 18.66 -12.14
N LEU A 200 -18.02 17.52 -12.27
CA LEU A 200 -18.86 17.20 -13.42
C LEU A 200 -20.33 17.21 -12.98
N TYR A 201 -21.06 18.21 -13.45
CA TYR A 201 -22.51 18.29 -13.34
C TYR A 201 -23.16 17.66 -14.56
N HIS A 202 -24.22 16.90 -14.33
CA HIS A 202 -25.02 16.30 -15.39
C HIS A 202 -26.48 16.27 -14.98
N HIS A 203 -27.35 16.75 -15.87
CA HIS A 203 -28.79 16.78 -15.65
C HIS A 203 -29.55 16.55 -16.96
N TRP A 204 -30.60 15.73 -16.89
CA TRP A 204 -31.55 15.52 -17.97
C TRP A 204 -32.85 16.26 -17.68
N SER A 205 -33.48 16.83 -18.70
CA SER A 205 -34.85 17.31 -18.59
C SER A 205 -35.82 16.15 -18.29
N ALA A 206 -36.97 16.46 -17.69
CA ALA A 206 -37.97 15.45 -17.33
C ALA A 206 -38.42 14.58 -18.52
N ASN A 207 -38.52 15.18 -19.71
CA ASN A 207 -38.89 14.49 -20.95
C ASN A 207 -37.70 13.81 -21.67
N LYS A 208 -36.49 13.85 -21.11
CA LYS A 208 -35.23 13.34 -21.68
C LYS A 208 -34.91 13.83 -23.11
N GLN A 209 -35.48 14.97 -23.51
CA GLN A 209 -35.18 15.59 -24.80
C GLN A 209 -33.98 16.53 -24.72
N ARG A 210 -33.70 17.07 -23.52
CA ARG A 210 -32.61 18.00 -23.28
C ARG A 210 -31.68 17.48 -22.20
N ALA A 211 -30.40 17.73 -22.35
CA ALA A 211 -29.41 17.46 -21.31
C ALA A 211 -28.49 18.66 -21.13
N MET A 212 -28.03 18.86 -19.90
CA MET A 212 -27.01 19.84 -19.58
C MET A 212 -25.85 19.12 -18.91
N TRP A 213 -24.65 19.34 -19.43
CA TRP A 213 -23.39 18.91 -18.85
C TRP A 213 -22.57 20.13 -18.50
N GLY A 214 -22.08 20.20 -17.28
CA GLY A 214 -21.18 21.26 -16.81
C GLY A 214 -19.89 20.65 -16.28
N LEU A 215 -18.77 20.89 -16.95
CA LEU A 215 -17.44 20.52 -16.48
C LEU A 215 -16.76 21.75 -15.89
N PHE A 216 -16.54 21.75 -14.57
CA PHE A 216 -15.93 22.85 -13.84
C PHE A 216 -14.51 22.45 -13.42
N LEU A 217 -13.53 23.16 -13.99
CA LEU A 217 -12.11 22.95 -13.77
C LEU A 217 -11.61 23.99 -12.76
N GLY A 218 -11.70 23.66 -11.47
CA GLY A 218 -11.30 24.54 -10.37
C GLY A 218 -9.88 25.12 -10.52
N PRO A 219 -8.84 24.29 -10.77
CA PRO A 219 -7.46 24.78 -10.88
C PRO A 219 -7.23 25.81 -11.99
N SER A 220 -7.93 25.67 -13.12
CA SER A 220 -7.81 26.61 -14.25
C SER A 220 -8.84 27.73 -14.21
N LYS A 221 -9.75 27.76 -13.22
CA LYS A 221 -10.90 28.68 -13.15
C LYS A 221 -11.70 28.73 -14.46
N ARG A 222 -11.88 27.58 -15.11
CA ARG A 222 -12.62 27.45 -16.38
C ARG A 222 -13.81 26.52 -16.20
N ALA A 223 -14.89 26.81 -16.90
CA ALA A 223 -16.05 25.94 -16.98
C ALA A 223 -16.43 25.70 -18.44
N HIS A 224 -16.81 24.47 -18.76
CA HIS A 224 -17.34 24.08 -20.05
C HIS A 224 -18.77 23.63 -19.86
N ILE A 225 -19.70 24.28 -20.54
CA ILE A 225 -21.13 23.95 -20.48
C ILE A 225 -21.54 23.43 -21.84
N PHE A 226 -22.08 22.22 -21.87
CA PHE A 226 -22.63 21.59 -23.06
C PHE A 226 -24.13 21.41 -22.86
N VAL A 227 -24.90 21.96 -23.78
CA VAL A 227 -26.35 21.80 -23.82
C VAL A 227 -26.69 20.94 -25.02
N LEU A 228 -27.39 19.84 -24.76
CA LEU A 228 -28.04 19.04 -25.78
C LEU A 228 -29.49 19.51 -25.86
N ASP A 229 -29.86 20.08 -27.00
CA ASP A 229 -31.24 20.40 -27.37
C ASP A 229 -31.51 19.73 -28.72
N LYS A 230 -32.58 18.92 -28.78
CA LYS A 230 -32.98 18.19 -30.00
C LYS A 230 -34.08 18.94 -30.73
#